data_AF-A0AAD4PJ40-F1
#
_entry.id   AF-A0AAD4PJ40-F1
#
_cell.length_a   1.000
_cell.length_b   1.000
_cell.length_c   1.000
_cell.angle_alpha   90.00
_cell.angle_beta   90.00
_cell.angle_gamma   90.00
#
_symmetry.space_group_name_H-M   'P 1'
#
loop_
_entity.id
_entity.type
_entity.pdbx_description
1 polymer ?
#
loop_
_entity_poly.entity_id
_entity_poly.type
_entity_poly.pdbx_seq_one_letter_code
_entity_poly.pdbx_strand_id
1 'polypeptide(L)'
;KMELNILDLNDYCLGSVLKYHDLEDHVRFAQTCKRFQEVLRDWSPVLYPDFRIKRSHDTDPEEVKWQFQLLCILRDVIKRLYLDIHQEDGEAPLSIDDLVGQIKEMESLEYIAINEGSMFGGLNLKSSTPRQQLIEKALDALEFLPNLKSVSVSSKTDIYTACCLKRMKCLERISIDNKIAVEDLIEICKSNENLRVLWLREVVGELADIVPHCANLEEISFPMFASHKSYARLADLPKLRKVIIKSTNSTSPCAKLMELFDAFADKKEQTALESMLLFSCLNFDEASKLIQLTSLKELRCSFDDARCIDLLTDLTELEGLYIMLGRSAAGSKECLNILRSCQKLKRLHINSNLSIEFTSKALEVLRKVRTPEKQKPLQLYSTGLMHLC
;
A
#
# COMPACT_ATOMS: atom_id res chain seq x y z
N LYS A 1 -1.54 -45.19 35.85
CA LYS A 1 -1.88 -44.14 34.86
C LYS A 1 -0.57 -43.50 34.43
N MET A 2 -0.22 -43.53 33.15
CA MET A 2 0.92 -42.73 32.66
C MET A 2 0.51 -41.26 32.77
N GLU A 3 1.28 -40.46 33.50
CA GLU A 3 1.11 -39.01 33.49
C GLU A 3 1.62 -38.50 32.14
N LEU A 4 0.71 -37.99 31.32
CA LEU A 4 1.06 -37.35 30.06
C LEU A 4 1.61 -35.95 30.38
N ASN A 5 2.81 -35.67 29.88
CA ASN A 5 3.48 -34.38 29.98
C ASN A 5 3.22 -33.56 28.71
N ILE A 6 3.25 -32.22 28.80
CA ILE A 6 3.23 -31.33 27.64
C ILE A 6 4.32 -31.67 26.61
N LEU A 7 5.45 -32.22 27.07
CA LEU A 7 6.54 -32.71 26.21
C LEU A 7 6.14 -33.92 25.34
N ASP A 8 5.06 -34.63 25.68
CA ASP A 8 4.56 -35.76 24.88
C ASP A 8 3.69 -35.30 23.69
N LEU A 9 3.28 -34.02 23.68
CA LEU A 9 2.61 -33.44 22.52
C LEU A 9 3.62 -33.29 21.38
N ASN A 10 3.19 -33.55 20.15
CA ASN A 10 4.01 -33.26 18.97
C ASN A 10 4.05 -31.75 18.68
N ASP A 11 5.00 -31.34 17.84
CA ASP A 11 5.26 -29.91 17.54
C ASP A 11 4.07 -29.22 16.87
N TYR A 12 3.26 -29.96 16.11
CA TYR A 12 2.04 -29.43 15.50
C TYR A 12 0.98 -29.09 16.56
N CYS A 13 0.79 -29.96 17.55
CA CYS A 13 -0.11 -29.71 18.67
C CYS A 13 0.37 -28.52 19.50
N LEU A 14 1.66 -28.46 19.82
CA LEU A 14 2.25 -27.35 20.56
C LEU A 14 2.03 -26.01 19.83
N GLY A 15 2.36 -25.93 18.55
CA GLY A 15 2.16 -24.70 17.78
C GLY A 15 0.68 -24.34 17.57
N SER A 16 -0.22 -25.33 17.52
CA SER A 16 -1.66 -25.07 17.49
C SER A 16 -2.19 -24.47 18.79
N VAL A 17 -1.60 -24.85 19.94
CA VAL A 17 -1.94 -24.26 21.25
C VAL A 17 -1.49 -22.80 21.32
N LEU A 18 -0.31 -22.46 20.79
CA LEU A 18 0.20 -21.08 20.76
C LEU A 18 -0.75 -20.09 20.06
N LYS A 19 -1.65 -20.52 19.18
CA LYS A 19 -2.66 -19.61 18.58
C LYS A 19 -3.61 -18.97 19.61
N TYR A 20 -3.70 -19.53 20.81
CA TYR A 20 -4.61 -19.09 21.86
C TYR A 20 -3.90 -18.37 23.01
N HIS A 21 -2.61 -18.10 22.87
CA HIS A 21 -1.77 -17.47 23.87
C HIS A 21 -1.32 -16.08 23.42
N ASP A 22 -0.95 -15.25 24.40
CA ASP A 22 -0.44 -13.91 24.16
C ASP A 22 1.09 -13.90 23.96
N LEU A 23 1.64 -12.70 23.77
CA LEU A 23 3.08 -12.52 23.55
C LEU A 23 3.92 -12.97 24.74
N GLU A 24 3.44 -12.73 25.96
CA GLU A 24 4.13 -13.09 27.21
C GLU A 24 4.28 -14.60 27.31
N ASP A 25 3.18 -15.33 27.08
CA ASP A 25 3.16 -16.79 27.08
C ASP A 25 4.08 -17.37 25.99
N HIS A 26 4.15 -16.74 24.82
CA HIS A 26 5.02 -17.21 23.74
C HIS A 26 6.50 -17.04 24.09
N VAL A 27 6.86 -15.91 24.68
CA VAL A 27 8.22 -15.67 25.15
C VAL A 27 8.60 -16.69 26.22
N ARG A 28 7.74 -16.90 27.22
CA ARG A 28 7.96 -17.89 28.28
C ARG A 28 8.07 -19.31 27.74
N PHE A 29 7.20 -19.66 26.79
CA PHE A 29 7.23 -20.95 26.11
C PHE A 29 8.57 -21.19 25.44
N ALA A 30 9.04 -20.25 24.61
CA ALA A 30 10.34 -20.37 23.95
C ALA A 30 11.53 -20.39 24.92
N GLN A 31 11.45 -19.67 26.03
CA GLN A 31 12.51 -19.65 27.05
C GLN A 31 12.56 -20.93 27.89
N THR A 32 11.53 -21.78 27.84
CA THR A 32 11.45 -22.99 28.66
C THR A 32 12.48 -24.04 28.22
N CYS A 33 12.59 -24.31 26.91
CA CYS A 33 13.60 -25.23 26.37
C CYS A 33 13.83 -25.00 24.87
N LYS A 34 14.96 -25.52 24.36
CA LYS A 34 15.35 -25.42 22.94
C LYS A 34 14.28 -25.92 21.98
N ARG A 35 13.63 -27.04 22.29
CA ARG A 35 12.55 -27.59 21.46
C ARG A 35 11.39 -26.61 21.31
N PHE A 36 10.96 -25.98 22.41
CA PHE A 36 9.86 -25.02 22.37
C PHE A 36 10.24 -23.75 21.60
N GLN A 37 11.49 -23.31 21.71
CA GLN A 37 12.03 -22.24 20.88
C GLN A 37 11.96 -22.59 19.38
N GLU A 38 12.36 -23.82 19.00
CA GLU A 38 12.29 -24.30 17.62
C GLU A 38 10.84 -24.38 17.12
N VAL A 39 9.91 -24.91 17.93
CA VAL A 39 8.47 -24.94 17.62
C VAL A 39 7.94 -23.53 17.37
N LEU A 40 8.28 -22.56 18.23
CA LEU A 40 7.83 -21.17 18.06
C LEU A 40 8.41 -20.54 16.78
N ARG A 41 9.68 -20.83 16.45
CA ARG A 41 10.32 -20.37 15.21
C ARG A 41 9.64 -20.97 13.97
N ASP A 42 9.37 -22.27 13.96
CA ASP A 42 8.70 -22.95 12.85
C ASP A 42 7.26 -22.47 12.63
N TRP A 43 6.56 -22.13 13.72
CA TRP A 43 5.20 -21.60 13.67
C TRP A 43 5.13 -20.07 13.50
N SER A 44 6.25 -19.37 13.54
CA SER A 44 6.30 -17.91 13.39
C SER A 44 5.65 -17.40 12.11
N PRO A 45 5.70 -18.05 10.93
CA PRO A 45 5.00 -17.54 9.75
C PRO A 45 3.47 -17.59 9.87
N VAL A 46 2.95 -18.47 10.74
CA VAL A 46 1.52 -18.64 11.00
C VAL A 46 1.05 -17.68 12.10
N LEU A 47 1.84 -17.56 13.17
CA LEU A 47 1.53 -16.71 14.32
C LEU A 47 1.80 -15.22 14.03
N TYR A 48 2.86 -14.94 13.28
CA TYR A 48 3.40 -13.60 13.01
C TYR A 48 3.73 -13.40 11.53
N PRO A 49 2.75 -13.50 10.62
CA PRO A 49 3.00 -13.21 9.21
C PRO A 49 3.51 -11.77 9.00
N ASP A 50 3.06 -10.84 9.85
CA ASP A 50 3.54 -9.47 9.97
C ASP A 50 3.93 -9.22 11.43
N PHE A 51 5.23 -9.10 11.73
CA PHE A 51 5.70 -8.80 13.07
C PHE A 51 5.64 -7.30 13.32
N ARG A 52 4.99 -6.87 14.41
CA ARG A 52 4.78 -5.44 14.70
C ARG A 52 5.33 -5.09 16.07
N ILE A 53 6.13 -4.02 16.11
CA ILE A 53 6.55 -3.36 17.33
C ILE A 53 5.83 -2.02 17.36
N LYS A 54 4.92 -1.86 18.32
CA LYS A 54 4.16 -0.63 18.50
C LYS A 54 4.65 0.09 19.75
N ARG A 55 5.11 1.32 19.59
CA ARG A 55 5.45 2.19 20.72
C ARG A 55 4.52 3.40 20.66
N SER A 56 3.34 3.30 21.27
CA SER A 56 2.41 4.42 21.44
C SER A 56 2.15 4.73 22.90
N HIS A 57 1.63 5.94 23.19
CA HIS A 57 1.21 6.34 24.54
C HIS A 57 0.19 5.38 25.15
N ASP A 58 -0.65 4.77 24.31
CA ASP A 58 -1.70 3.86 24.75
C ASP A 58 -1.23 2.39 24.80
N THR A 59 0.03 2.11 24.43
CA THR A 59 0.58 0.75 24.50
C THR A 59 1.15 0.49 25.89
N ASP A 60 0.80 -0.65 26.48
CA ASP A 60 1.37 -1.10 27.74
C ASP A 60 2.91 -1.28 27.58
N PRO A 61 3.75 -0.62 28.41
CA PRO A 61 5.20 -0.79 28.36
C PRO A 61 5.66 -2.26 28.47
N GLU A 62 4.94 -3.10 29.22
CA GLU A 62 5.26 -4.53 29.31
C GLU A 62 4.96 -5.25 27.99
N GLU A 63 3.93 -4.85 27.24
CA GLU A 63 3.65 -5.41 25.92
C GLU A 63 4.80 -5.10 24.94
N VAL A 64 5.33 -3.88 24.94
CA VAL A 64 6.47 -3.48 24.10
C VAL A 64 7.72 -4.32 24.43
N LYS A 65 7.94 -4.59 25.72
CA LYS A 65 9.03 -5.45 26.19
C LYS A 65 8.86 -6.89 25.70
N TRP A 66 7.66 -7.46 25.79
CA TRP A 66 7.38 -8.79 25.24
C TRP A 66 7.55 -8.85 23.71
N GLN A 67 7.08 -7.83 22.98
CA GLN A 67 7.32 -7.70 21.54
C GLN A 67 8.82 -7.73 21.22
N PHE A 68 9.63 -7.02 21.99
CA PHE A 68 11.08 -6.98 21.76
C PHE A 68 11.77 -8.30 22.12
N GLN A 69 11.44 -8.91 23.25
CA GLN A 69 12.00 -10.21 23.62
C GLN A 69 11.65 -11.28 22.60
N LEU A 70 10.41 -11.24 22.09
CA LEU A 70 9.98 -12.13 21.03
C LEU A 70 10.71 -11.85 19.71
N LEU A 71 10.96 -10.59 19.35
CA LEU A 71 11.82 -10.23 18.22
C LEU A 71 13.19 -10.89 18.36
N CYS A 72 13.83 -10.80 19.54
CA CYS A 72 15.13 -11.43 19.77
C CYS A 72 15.11 -12.96 19.55
N ILE A 73 14.01 -13.62 19.88
CA ILE A 73 13.83 -15.07 19.69
C ILE A 73 13.61 -15.42 18.21
N LEU A 74 12.90 -14.55 17.47
CA LEU A 74 12.40 -14.80 16.12
C LEU A 74 13.16 -14.06 15.00
N ARG A 75 14.21 -13.29 15.32
CA ARG A 75 14.85 -12.34 14.38
C ARG A 75 15.31 -12.97 13.07
N ASP A 76 15.78 -14.22 13.10
CA ASP A 76 16.31 -14.90 11.92
C ASP A 76 15.22 -15.49 11.01
N VAL A 77 13.97 -15.53 11.45
CA VAL A 77 12.84 -16.13 10.71
C VAL A 77 11.78 -15.09 10.29
N ILE A 78 11.80 -13.91 10.91
CA ILE A 78 10.87 -12.82 10.56
C ILE A 78 11.20 -12.28 9.17
N LYS A 79 10.19 -12.30 8.30
CA LYS A 79 10.27 -11.76 6.93
C LYS A 79 9.72 -10.35 6.79
N ARG A 80 8.81 -9.94 7.68
CA ARG A 80 8.06 -8.68 7.58
C ARG A 80 8.01 -8.02 8.94
N LEU A 81 8.60 -6.83 9.05
CA LEU A 81 8.69 -6.05 10.28
C LEU A 81 7.99 -4.70 10.14
N TYR A 82 7.19 -4.31 11.12
CA TYR A 82 6.59 -2.99 11.23
C TYR A 82 7.03 -2.35 12.53
N LEU A 83 7.64 -1.17 12.44
CA LEU A 83 8.11 -0.38 13.57
C LEU A 83 7.28 0.90 13.63
N ASP A 84 6.35 0.96 14.58
CA ASP A 84 5.52 2.13 14.83
C ASP A 84 6.12 2.90 16.03
N ILE A 85 6.74 4.05 15.77
CA ILE A 85 7.50 4.86 16.72
C ILE A 85 6.69 6.13 17.02
N HIS A 86 5.95 6.17 18.14
CA HIS A 86 5.13 7.34 18.54
C HIS A 86 5.60 8.03 19.84
N GLN A 87 6.64 7.56 20.52
CA GLN A 87 6.91 7.96 21.92
C GLN A 87 7.39 9.42 22.08
N GLU A 88 6.73 10.15 22.99
CA GLU A 88 7.19 11.42 23.59
C GLU A 88 7.95 11.18 24.90
N ASP A 89 8.79 12.15 25.24
CA ASP A 89 9.84 12.12 26.26
C ASP A 89 9.43 11.40 27.56
N GLY A 90 10.16 10.33 27.88
CA GLY A 90 10.01 9.51 29.08
C GLY A 90 10.75 8.20 28.85
N GLU A 91 11.55 7.75 29.83
CA GLU A 91 12.51 6.64 29.74
C GLU A 91 12.04 5.49 28.82
N ALA A 92 12.79 5.25 27.74
CA ALA A 92 12.49 4.16 26.83
C ALA A 92 12.74 2.82 27.56
N PRO A 93 11.79 1.87 27.55
CA PRO A 93 12.03 0.52 28.07
C PRO A 93 13.05 -0.27 27.24
N LEU A 94 13.52 0.26 26.11
CA LEU A 94 14.38 -0.42 25.13
C LEU A 94 15.42 0.54 24.55
N SER A 95 16.70 0.15 24.62
CA SER A 95 17.80 0.87 23.99
C SER A 95 17.64 0.90 22.46
N ILE A 96 17.87 2.07 21.86
CA ILE A 96 17.93 2.23 20.40
C ILE A 96 18.98 1.27 19.81
N ASP A 97 20.13 1.14 20.48
CA ASP A 97 21.24 0.33 20.00
C ASP A 97 20.91 -1.17 20.02
N ASP A 98 20.11 -1.62 20.99
CA ASP A 98 19.68 -3.03 21.05
C ASP A 98 18.77 -3.37 19.86
N LEU A 99 17.79 -2.50 19.55
CA LEU A 99 16.91 -2.70 18.39
C LEU A 99 17.67 -2.69 17.08
N VAL A 100 18.57 -1.72 16.92
CA VAL A 100 19.43 -1.60 15.73
C VAL A 100 20.32 -2.84 15.61
N GLY A 101 20.87 -3.33 16.72
CA GLY A 101 21.61 -4.58 16.78
C GLY A 101 20.77 -5.78 16.30
N GLN A 102 19.52 -5.91 16.76
CA GLN A 102 18.64 -6.97 16.29
C GLN A 102 18.37 -6.87 14.79
N ILE A 103 18.06 -5.67 14.26
CA ILE A 103 17.73 -5.47 12.84
C ILE A 103 18.90 -5.89 11.94
N LYS A 104 20.15 -5.58 12.31
CA LYS A 104 21.35 -5.93 11.52
C LYS A 104 21.52 -7.45 11.33
N GLU A 105 21.00 -8.26 12.23
CA GLU A 105 21.11 -9.71 12.19
C GLU A 105 19.92 -10.39 11.48
N MET A 106 18.91 -9.63 11.01
CA MET A 106 17.71 -10.19 10.39
C MET A 106 17.93 -10.59 8.92
N GLU A 107 18.73 -11.63 8.67
CA GLU A 107 19.07 -12.08 7.31
C GLU A 107 17.85 -12.47 6.46
N SER A 108 16.77 -12.94 7.09
CA SER A 108 15.51 -13.33 6.43
C SER A 108 14.56 -12.16 6.16
N LEU A 109 14.89 -10.94 6.58
CA LEU A 109 13.98 -9.80 6.46
C LEU A 109 13.82 -9.39 4.99
N GLU A 110 12.59 -9.45 4.49
CA GLU A 110 12.23 -9.11 3.11
C GLU A 110 11.53 -7.74 3.01
N TYR A 111 10.80 -7.36 4.07
CA TYR A 111 10.01 -6.13 4.16
C TYR A 111 10.17 -5.46 5.51
N ILE A 112 10.35 -4.14 5.51
CA ILE A 112 10.25 -3.32 6.71
C ILE A 112 9.44 -2.05 6.47
N ALA A 113 8.59 -1.70 7.44
CA ALA A 113 7.94 -0.41 7.54
C ALA A 113 8.38 0.30 8.81
N ILE A 114 8.79 1.57 8.71
CA ILE A 114 9.14 2.43 9.83
C ILE A 114 8.18 3.62 9.78
N ASN A 115 7.30 3.72 10.77
CA ASN A 115 6.31 4.78 10.87
C ASN A 115 6.59 5.63 12.12
N GLU A 116 7.00 6.86 11.91
CA GLU A 116 6.93 7.90 12.92
C GLU A 116 5.46 8.34 13.03
N GLY A 117 4.83 8.03 14.16
CA GLY A 117 3.42 8.29 14.38
C GLY A 117 2.97 9.71 14.03
N SER A 118 1.85 9.85 13.31
CA SER A 118 1.18 11.14 13.19
C SER A 118 0.29 11.37 14.41
N MET A 119 0.61 12.36 15.24
CA MET A 119 -0.41 12.88 16.16
C MET A 119 -1.56 13.47 15.34
N PHE A 120 -2.77 12.98 15.56
CA PHE A 120 -3.98 13.71 15.20
C PHE A 120 -3.94 15.05 15.94
N GLY A 121 -3.82 16.16 15.20
CA GLY A 121 -3.85 17.51 15.77
C GLY A 121 -2.51 18.25 15.71
N GLY A 122 -2.11 18.67 14.50
CA GLY A 122 -1.68 20.04 14.16
C GLY A 122 -0.56 20.77 14.93
N LEU A 123 0.01 20.24 15.99
CA LEU A 123 1.12 20.88 16.68
C LEU A 123 2.43 20.32 16.11
N ASN A 124 3.09 21.16 15.32
CA ASN A 124 4.48 21.03 14.89
C ASN A 124 5.41 21.03 16.12
N LEU A 125 5.35 19.97 16.91
CA LEU A 125 6.40 19.65 17.86
C LEU A 125 7.61 19.26 17.02
N LYS A 126 8.64 20.11 17.09
CA LYS A 126 9.96 19.83 16.54
C LYS A 126 10.32 18.38 16.85
N SER A 127 10.67 17.60 15.84
CA SER A 127 11.11 16.21 16.00
C SER A 127 12.12 16.15 17.14
N SER A 128 11.85 15.38 18.18
CA SER A 128 12.84 15.19 19.24
C SER A 128 14.01 14.40 18.65
N THR A 129 15.23 14.88 18.90
CA THR A 129 16.49 14.29 18.41
C THR A 129 16.57 12.76 18.57
N PRO A 130 16.06 12.13 19.64
CA PRO A 130 16.12 10.67 19.79
C PRO A 130 15.30 9.86 18.78
N ARG A 131 14.13 10.33 18.35
CA ARG A 131 13.30 9.60 17.37
C ARG A 131 13.97 9.57 16.00
N GLN A 132 14.50 10.72 15.62
CA GLN A 132 15.24 10.86 14.39
C GLN A 132 16.48 9.94 14.39
N GLN A 133 17.24 9.92 15.49
CA GLN A 133 18.38 9.00 15.65
C GLN A 133 17.97 7.53 15.54
N LEU A 134 16.81 7.14 16.09
CA LEU A 134 16.30 5.77 15.97
C LEU A 134 16.01 5.42 14.51
N ILE A 135 15.30 6.28 13.78
CA ILE A 135 14.96 6.06 12.37
C ILE A 135 16.25 5.99 11.54
N GLU A 136 17.17 6.92 11.74
CA GLU A 136 18.46 6.95 11.03
C GLU A 136 19.27 5.67 11.29
N LYS A 137 19.49 5.30 12.55
CA LYS A 137 20.23 4.09 12.89
C LYS A 137 19.52 2.81 12.41
N ALA A 138 18.19 2.78 12.44
CA ALA A 138 17.43 1.67 11.91
C ALA A 138 17.62 1.56 10.39
N LEU A 139 17.54 2.67 9.64
CA LEU A 139 17.78 2.68 8.21
C LEU A 139 19.24 2.31 7.86
N ASP A 140 20.22 2.75 8.66
CA ASP A 140 21.61 2.34 8.51
C ASP A 140 21.79 0.84 8.70
N ALA A 141 21.06 0.22 9.63
CA ALA A 141 21.09 -1.23 9.85
C ALA A 141 20.56 -2.04 8.67
N LEU A 142 19.66 -1.46 7.87
CA LEU A 142 19.04 -2.14 6.72
C LEU A 142 19.98 -2.25 5.50
N GLU A 143 21.04 -1.43 5.43
CA GLU A 143 21.92 -1.33 4.26
C GLU A 143 22.53 -2.68 3.84
N PHE A 144 22.83 -3.54 4.81
CA PHE A 144 23.53 -4.80 4.58
C PHE A 144 22.64 -6.04 4.58
N LEU A 145 21.31 -5.85 4.67
CA LEU A 145 20.39 -6.99 4.73
C LEU A 145 20.24 -7.63 3.34
N PRO A 146 20.65 -8.91 3.17
CA PRO A 146 20.82 -9.50 1.85
C PRO A 146 19.50 -9.76 1.12
N ASN A 147 18.41 -9.99 1.87
CA ASN A 147 17.11 -10.35 1.32
C ASN A 147 16.10 -9.19 1.35
N LEU A 148 16.52 -8.00 1.77
CA LEU A 148 15.61 -6.87 1.90
C LEU A 148 15.20 -6.35 0.52
N LYS A 149 13.90 -6.42 0.24
CA LYS A 149 13.30 -6.05 -1.05
C LYS A 149 12.35 -4.88 -0.95
N SER A 150 11.83 -4.59 0.24
CA SER A 150 10.82 -3.56 0.40
C SER A 150 11.03 -2.74 1.66
N VAL A 151 11.00 -1.42 1.48
CA VAL A 151 11.09 -0.46 2.56
C VAL A 151 9.95 0.54 2.46
N SER A 152 9.28 0.78 3.58
CA SER A 152 8.31 1.86 3.74
C SER A 152 8.76 2.78 4.86
N VAL A 153 8.88 4.08 4.60
CA VAL A 153 9.23 5.06 5.62
C VAL A 153 8.17 6.15 5.65
N SER A 154 7.63 6.39 6.83
CA SER A 154 6.84 7.56 7.18
C SER A 154 7.56 8.26 8.32
N SER A 155 8.07 9.45 8.09
CA SER A 155 8.83 10.26 9.04
C SER A 155 8.36 11.72 8.92
N LYS A 156 8.68 12.57 9.89
CA LYS A 156 8.56 14.03 9.76
C LYS A 156 9.81 14.67 9.15
N THR A 157 10.91 13.93 9.01
CA THR A 157 12.19 14.42 8.50
C THR A 157 12.44 13.99 7.05
N ASP A 158 12.57 14.98 6.17
CA ASP A 158 12.67 14.76 4.73
C ASP A 158 14.10 14.38 4.27
N ILE A 159 15.12 14.99 4.88
CA ILE A 159 16.51 14.95 4.37
C ILE A 159 17.21 13.60 4.60
N TYR A 160 17.04 13.00 5.79
CA TYR A 160 17.83 11.83 6.19
C TYR A 160 17.29 10.52 5.60
N THR A 161 15.98 10.43 5.39
CA THR A 161 15.31 9.30 4.75
C THR A 161 15.90 9.04 3.35
N ALA A 162 16.13 10.11 2.58
CA ALA A 162 16.72 10.03 1.25
C ALA A 162 18.14 9.46 1.25
N CYS A 163 19.03 9.94 2.13
CA CYS A 163 20.43 9.51 2.18
C CYS A 163 20.59 8.01 2.43
N CYS A 164 19.76 7.42 3.28
CA CYS A 164 19.89 6.00 3.63
C CYS A 164 19.35 5.10 2.50
N LEU A 165 18.23 5.46 1.89
CA LEU A 165 17.62 4.68 0.81
C LEU A 165 18.51 4.58 -0.43
N LYS A 166 19.34 5.60 -0.71
CA LYS A 166 20.33 5.57 -1.81
C LYS A 166 21.42 4.51 -1.60
N ARG A 167 21.72 4.12 -0.36
CA ARG A 167 22.77 3.13 -0.08
C ARG A 167 22.29 1.70 -0.27
N MET A 168 20.97 1.49 -0.24
CA MET A 168 20.33 0.20 -0.51
C MET A 168 20.28 -0.05 -2.03
N LYS A 169 20.63 -1.26 -2.46
CA LYS A 169 20.82 -1.60 -3.89
C LYS A 169 19.89 -2.68 -4.45
N CYS A 170 19.10 -3.31 -3.59
CA CYS A 170 18.32 -4.50 -3.94
C CYS A 170 16.81 -4.29 -3.77
N LEU A 171 16.34 -3.04 -3.61
CA LEU A 171 14.94 -2.79 -3.34
C LEU A 171 14.10 -2.93 -4.62
N GLU A 172 13.01 -3.69 -4.49
CA GLU A 172 11.96 -3.82 -5.50
C GLU A 172 10.78 -2.89 -5.21
N ARG A 173 10.61 -2.46 -3.95
CA ARG A 173 9.46 -1.65 -3.51
C ARG A 173 9.86 -0.59 -2.51
N ILE A 174 9.54 0.66 -2.82
CA ILE A 174 9.83 1.81 -1.96
C ILE A 174 8.54 2.59 -1.73
N SER A 175 8.24 2.88 -0.47
CA SER A 175 7.16 3.79 -0.07
C SER A 175 7.72 4.89 0.82
N ILE A 176 7.58 6.13 0.39
CA ILE A 176 8.06 7.33 1.08
C ILE A 176 6.84 8.19 1.39
N ASP A 177 6.41 8.20 2.65
CA ASP A 177 5.29 8.99 3.13
C ASP A 177 5.73 10.37 3.66
N ASN A 178 6.74 10.93 3.00
CA ASN A 178 7.41 12.19 3.30
C ASN A 178 7.48 13.06 2.05
N LYS A 179 7.99 14.28 2.25
CA LYS A 179 8.46 15.11 1.16
C LYS A 179 9.88 14.69 0.78
N ILE A 180 10.15 14.58 -0.52
CA ILE A 180 11.47 14.21 -1.05
C ILE A 180 11.84 15.10 -2.25
N ALA A 181 13.10 15.49 -2.34
CA ALA A 181 13.63 16.20 -3.50
C ALA A 181 13.78 15.23 -4.68
N VAL A 182 13.48 15.68 -5.90
CA VAL A 182 13.56 14.83 -7.10
C VAL A 182 15.00 14.34 -7.35
N GLU A 183 16.01 15.15 -7.02
CA GLU A 183 17.42 14.79 -7.14
C GLU A 183 17.76 13.60 -6.25
N ASP A 184 17.19 13.57 -5.05
CA ASP A 184 17.34 12.44 -4.15
C ASP A 184 16.65 11.19 -4.67
N LEU A 185 15.43 11.35 -5.18
CA LEU A 185 14.65 10.27 -5.75
C LEU A 185 15.34 9.66 -6.98
N ILE A 186 15.96 10.48 -7.83
CA ILE A 186 16.76 10.03 -8.98
C ILE A 186 17.90 9.10 -8.52
N GLU A 187 18.64 9.49 -7.48
CA GLU A 187 19.74 8.66 -6.96
C GLU A 187 19.23 7.36 -6.34
N ILE A 188 18.06 7.39 -5.68
CA ILE A 188 17.40 6.18 -5.16
C ILE A 188 17.04 5.24 -6.32
N CYS A 189 16.45 5.76 -7.39
CA CYS A 189 16.08 4.98 -8.58
C CYS A 189 17.31 4.39 -9.27
N LYS A 190 18.40 5.17 -9.45
CA LYS A 190 19.66 4.68 -10.00
C LYS A 190 20.27 3.56 -9.17
N SER A 191 20.17 3.65 -7.85
CA SER A 191 20.76 2.65 -6.94
C SER A 191 19.93 1.36 -6.90
N ASN A 192 18.66 1.41 -7.30
CA ASN A 192 17.72 0.30 -7.24
C ASN A 192 17.14 -0.02 -8.63
N GLU A 193 17.98 -0.56 -9.52
CA GLU A 193 17.60 -0.86 -10.92
C GLU A 193 16.41 -1.85 -11.04
N ASN A 194 16.18 -2.66 -10.01
CA ASN A 194 15.07 -3.61 -9.93
C ASN A 194 13.80 -3.03 -9.28
N LEU A 195 13.71 -1.70 -9.11
CA LEU A 195 12.56 -1.05 -8.50
C LEU A 195 11.30 -1.24 -9.37
N ARG A 196 10.27 -1.85 -8.77
CA ARG A 196 8.98 -2.18 -9.41
C ARG A 196 7.82 -1.37 -8.85
N VAL A 197 7.87 -0.99 -7.58
CA VAL A 197 6.81 -0.23 -6.92
C VAL A 197 7.39 1.01 -6.25
N LEU A 198 6.82 2.18 -6.57
CA LEU A 198 7.22 3.45 -5.98
C LEU A 198 5.99 4.22 -5.48
N TRP A 199 5.87 4.40 -4.18
CA TRP A 199 4.79 5.18 -3.57
C TRP A 199 5.34 6.43 -2.91
N LEU A 200 4.75 7.58 -3.25
CA LEU A 200 5.23 8.90 -2.86
C LEU A 200 4.09 9.68 -2.20
N ARG A 201 4.44 10.50 -1.20
CA ARG A 201 3.53 11.49 -0.61
C ARG A 201 3.75 12.87 -1.16
N GLU A 202 4.98 13.37 -1.22
CA GLU A 202 5.27 14.68 -1.81
C GLU A 202 6.63 14.69 -2.49
N VAL A 203 6.71 15.28 -3.68
CA VAL A 203 7.96 15.42 -4.44
C VAL A 203 8.21 16.89 -4.71
N VAL A 204 9.43 17.34 -4.46
CA VAL A 204 9.91 18.68 -4.82
C VAL A 204 10.74 18.58 -6.09
N GLY A 205 10.29 19.24 -7.15
CA GLY A 205 10.90 19.14 -8.47
C GLY A 205 10.06 18.30 -9.44
N GLU A 206 10.57 18.05 -10.64
CA GLU A 206 9.78 17.41 -11.70
C GLU A 206 9.82 15.88 -11.62
N LEU A 207 8.75 15.26 -11.12
CA LEU A 207 8.64 13.79 -11.03
C LEU A 207 8.98 13.07 -12.35
N ALA A 208 8.72 13.69 -13.51
CA ALA A 208 9.09 13.17 -14.82
C ALA A 208 10.59 12.86 -14.99
N ASP A 209 11.46 13.46 -14.18
CA ASP A 209 12.92 13.28 -14.28
C ASP A 209 13.39 11.91 -13.79
N ILE A 210 12.55 11.13 -13.09
CA ILE A 210 12.91 9.76 -12.68
C ILE A 210 12.79 8.76 -13.83
N VAL A 211 12.06 9.10 -14.88
CA VAL A 211 11.69 8.19 -15.98
C VAL A 211 12.90 7.46 -16.59
N PRO A 212 14.05 8.11 -16.89
CA PRO A 212 15.22 7.43 -17.44
C PRO A 212 15.84 6.38 -16.51
N HIS A 213 15.50 6.39 -15.23
CA HIS A 213 16.10 5.55 -14.18
C HIS A 213 15.17 4.44 -13.68
N CYS A 214 13.96 4.33 -14.25
CA CYS A 214 12.88 3.47 -13.74
C CYS A 214 12.41 2.43 -14.78
N ALA A 215 13.35 1.77 -15.47
CA ALA A 215 13.03 0.84 -16.56
C ALA A 215 12.17 -0.37 -16.14
N ASN A 216 12.19 -0.73 -14.86
CA ASN A 216 11.44 -1.86 -14.30
C ASN A 216 10.19 -1.46 -13.51
N LEU A 217 9.84 -0.17 -13.46
CA LEU A 217 8.75 0.32 -12.63
C LEU A 217 7.39 -0.15 -13.18
N GLU A 218 6.65 -0.89 -12.35
CA GLU A 218 5.34 -1.47 -12.68
C GLU A 218 4.19 -0.69 -12.04
N GLU A 219 4.41 -0.11 -10.86
CA GLU A 219 3.42 0.65 -10.10
C GLU A 219 4.01 1.95 -9.57
N ILE A 220 3.31 3.06 -9.80
CA ILE A 220 3.64 4.36 -9.22
C ILE A 220 2.43 4.97 -8.52
N SER A 221 2.65 5.52 -7.32
CA SER A 221 1.65 6.29 -6.59
C SER A 221 2.20 7.66 -6.21
N PHE A 222 1.46 8.72 -6.53
CA PHE A 222 1.86 10.09 -6.28
C PHE A 222 0.63 11.01 -6.23
N PRO A 223 0.68 12.16 -5.55
CA PRO A 223 -0.27 13.25 -5.80
C PRO A 223 0.18 14.14 -6.96
N MET A 224 -0.77 14.80 -7.62
CA MET A 224 -0.49 15.83 -8.61
C MET A 224 -0.45 17.21 -7.95
N PHE A 225 0.69 17.89 -8.06
CA PHE A 225 0.88 19.24 -7.55
C PHE A 225 0.91 20.29 -8.67
N ALA A 226 0.37 21.48 -8.38
CA ALA A 226 0.42 22.65 -9.23
C ALA A 226 1.85 23.09 -9.59
N SER A 227 2.84 22.80 -8.74
CA SER A 227 4.25 23.15 -8.93
C SER A 227 4.96 22.37 -10.04
N HIS A 228 4.53 21.15 -10.34
CA HIS A 228 5.13 20.33 -11.40
C HIS A 228 4.68 20.84 -12.77
N LYS A 229 5.52 20.81 -13.80
CA LYS A 229 5.12 21.25 -15.14
C LYS A 229 4.19 20.26 -15.81
N SER A 230 4.56 18.98 -15.82
CA SER A 230 3.83 17.90 -16.51
C SER A 230 4.16 16.54 -15.90
N TYR A 231 3.26 15.58 -16.13
CA TYR A 231 3.45 14.16 -15.78
C TYR A 231 3.48 13.26 -17.02
N ALA A 232 3.32 13.81 -18.23
CA ALA A 232 3.16 13.06 -19.47
C ALA A 232 4.27 12.01 -19.72
N ARG A 233 5.51 12.33 -19.35
CA ARG A 233 6.66 11.43 -19.51
C ARG A 233 6.57 10.14 -18.67
N LEU A 234 5.68 10.06 -17.69
CA LEU A 234 5.41 8.80 -17.00
C LEU A 234 4.85 7.73 -17.96
N ALA A 235 4.24 8.13 -19.08
CA ALA A 235 3.83 7.22 -20.14
C ALA A 235 5.00 6.58 -20.89
N ASP A 236 6.23 7.08 -20.72
CA ASP A 236 7.45 6.52 -21.33
C ASP A 236 7.97 5.31 -20.55
N LEU A 237 7.41 5.01 -19.37
CA LEU A 237 7.84 3.89 -18.54
C LEU A 237 7.35 2.56 -19.14
N PRO A 238 8.27 1.69 -19.62
CA PRO A 238 7.92 0.58 -20.51
C PRO A 238 7.17 -0.56 -19.81
N LYS A 239 7.31 -0.70 -18.48
CA LYS A 239 6.67 -1.74 -17.69
C LYS A 239 5.54 -1.23 -16.79
N LEU A 240 5.19 0.05 -16.89
CA LEU A 240 4.20 0.65 -16.01
C LEU A 240 2.81 0.10 -16.30
N ARG A 241 2.23 -0.58 -15.31
CA ARG A 241 0.90 -1.22 -15.40
C ARG A 241 -0.13 -0.56 -14.52
N LYS A 242 0.30 0.10 -13.44
CA LYS A 242 -0.59 0.68 -12.45
C LYS A 242 -0.17 2.09 -12.04
N VAL A 243 -1.12 3.01 -12.13
CA VAL A 243 -0.97 4.41 -11.72
C VAL A 243 -1.98 4.75 -10.64
N ILE A 244 -1.51 5.34 -9.55
CA ILE A 244 -2.34 5.77 -8.43
C ILE A 244 -2.14 7.26 -8.17
N ILE A 245 -3.15 8.07 -8.48
CA ILE A 245 -3.15 9.52 -8.25
C ILE A 245 -3.93 9.84 -6.98
N LYS A 246 -3.20 10.10 -5.88
CA LYS A 246 -3.77 10.25 -4.52
C LYS A 246 -4.58 11.53 -4.33
N SER A 247 -4.25 12.58 -5.07
CA SER A 247 -4.98 13.86 -5.07
C SER A 247 -4.55 14.70 -6.25
N THR A 248 -5.38 15.66 -6.61
CA THR A 248 -5.05 16.76 -7.52
C THR A 248 -5.26 18.06 -6.75
N ASN A 249 -4.21 18.82 -6.49
CA ASN A 249 -4.35 20.12 -5.83
C ASN A 249 -4.70 21.27 -6.81
N SER A 250 -5.05 20.93 -8.04
CA SER A 250 -5.44 21.85 -9.10
C SER A 250 -6.96 22.03 -9.16
N THR A 251 -7.40 23.16 -9.71
CA THR A 251 -8.78 23.35 -10.15
C THR A 251 -9.15 22.31 -11.22
N SER A 252 -10.40 21.84 -11.22
CA SER A 252 -10.95 21.05 -12.32
C SER A 252 -11.49 21.99 -13.41
N PRO A 253 -11.25 21.74 -14.72
CA PRO A 253 -10.43 20.66 -15.29
C PRO A 253 -8.92 20.80 -14.98
N CYS A 254 -8.29 19.67 -14.69
CA CYS A 254 -6.84 19.56 -14.51
C CYS A 254 -6.15 19.30 -15.86
N ALA A 255 -5.56 20.36 -16.43
CA ALA A 255 -4.82 20.26 -17.70
C ALA A 255 -3.73 19.18 -17.68
N LYS A 256 -3.00 19.04 -16.56
CA LYS A 256 -1.93 18.04 -16.42
C LYS A 256 -2.43 16.61 -16.36
N LEU A 257 -3.64 16.39 -15.84
CA LEU A 257 -4.28 15.08 -15.82
C LEU A 257 -4.71 14.68 -17.23
N MET A 258 -5.31 15.61 -17.97
CA MET A 258 -5.66 15.39 -19.38
C MET A 258 -4.43 15.14 -20.24
N GLU A 259 -3.35 15.91 -20.07
CA GLU A 259 -2.08 15.70 -20.77
C GLU A 259 -1.48 14.31 -20.46
N LEU A 260 -1.59 13.85 -19.21
CA LEU A 260 -1.16 12.51 -18.83
C LEU A 260 -2.01 11.43 -19.53
N PHE A 261 -3.33 11.60 -19.62
CA PHE A 261 -4.20 10.68 -20.34
C PHE A 261 -3.88 10.64 -21.83
N ASP A 262 -3.70 11.81 -22.45
CA ASP A 262 -3.28 11.90 -23.86
C ASP A 262 -1.95 11.17 -24.10
N ALA A 263 -0.96 11.39 -23.23
CA ALA A 263 0.34 10.74 -23.35
C ALA A 263 0.25 9.20 -23.26
N PHE A 264 -0.60 8.65 -22.38
CA PHE A 264 -0.82 7.21 -22.32
C PHE A 264 -1.60 6.69 -23.53
N ALA A 265 -2.60 7.44 -24.01
CA ALA A 265 -3.37 7.06 -25.19
C ALA A 265 -2.51 7.04 -26.46
N ASP A 266 -1.66 8.04 -26.65
CA ASP A 266 -0.72 8.16 -27.77
C ASP A 266 0.31 7.01 -27.76
N LYS A 267 0.64 6.49 -26.58
CA LYS A 267 1.64 5.43 -26.38
C LYS A 267 1.03 4.06 -26.10
N LYS A 268 -0.24 3.83 -26.43
CA LYS A 268 -0.97 2.58 -26.13
C LYS A 268 -0.26 1.28 -26.55
N GLU A 269 0.57 1.32 -27.60
CA GLU A 269 1.33 0.15 -28.08
C GLU A 269 2.63 -0.10 -27.29
N GLN A 270 3.11 0.92 -26.57
CA GLN A 270 4.34 0.89 -25.78
C GLN A 270 4.07 0.77 -24.28
N THR A 271 2.95 1.32 -23.81
CA THR A 271 2.55 1.22 -22.41
C THR A 271 1.84 -0.10 -22.10
N ALA A 272 2.06 -0.61 -20.89
CA ALA A 272 1.36 -1.78 -20.36
C ALA A 272 0.26 -1.38 -19.36
N LEU A 273 -0.23 -0.14 -19.42
CA LEU A 273 -1.16 0.40 -18.44
C LEU A 273 -2.50 -0.37 -18.44
N GLU A 274 -2.80 -0.98 -17.30
CA GLU A 274 -3.98 -1.82 -17.09
C GLU A 274 -4.82 -1.36 -15.90
N SER A 275 -4.25 -0.61 -14.95
CA SER A 275 -4.92 -0.21 -13.71
C SER A 275 -4.70 1.26 -13.40
N MET A 276 -5.80 1.98 -13.17
CA MET A 276 -5.75 3.39 -12.78
C MET A 276 -6.64 3.68 -11.58
N LEU A 277 -6.05 4.24 -10.53
CA LEU A 277 -6.75 4.65 -9.31
C LEU A 277 -6.62 6.16 -9.15
N LEU A 278 -7.74 6.85 -9.23
CA LEU A 278 -7.86 8.30 -9.11
C LEU A 278 -8.69 8.61 -7.87
N PHE A 279 -8.13 9.41 -6.98
CA PHE A 279 -8.81 9.89 -5.77
C PHE A 279 -9.37 11.31 -5.94
N SER A 280 -9.27 11.88 -7.16
CA SER A 280 -9.94 13.10 -7.58
C SER A 280 -11.29 12.80 -8.24
N CYS A 281 -12.14 13.82 -8.31
CA CYS A 281 -13.37 13.79 -9.08
C CYS A 281 -13.09 14.22 -10.51
N LEU A 282 -13.57 13.45 -11.48
CA LEU A 282 -13.42 13.75 -12.90
C LEU A 282 -14.65 14.48 -13.43
N ASN A 283 -14.40 15.56 -14.16
CA ASN A 283 -15.42 16.20 -14.97
C ASN A 283 -15.56 15.52 -16.35
N PHE A 284 -16.43 16.06 -17.19
CA PHE A 284 -16.74 15.48 -18.50
C PHE A 284 -15.54 15.49 -19.46
N ASP A 285 -14.74 16.56 -19.47
CA ASP A 285 -13.58 16.69 -20.37
C ASP A 285 -12.47 15.71 -19.96
N GLU A 286 -12.20 15.60 -18.65
CA GLU A 286 -11.24 14.65 -18.09
C GLU A 286 -11.68 13.20 -18.33
N ALA A 287 -12.96 12.90 -18.13
CA ALA A 287 -13.52 11.57 -18.40
C ALA A 287 -13.47 11.22 -19.91
N SER A 288 -13.72 12.19 -20.79
CA SER A 288 -13.63 12.01 -22.26
C SER A 288 -12.20 11.67 -22.71
N LYS A 289 -11.20 12.17 -21.99
CA LYS A 289 -9.80 11.82 -22.22
C LYS A 289 -9.45 10.45 -21.64
N LEU A 290 -9.94 10.15 -20.43
CA LEU A 290 -9.73 8.86 -19.76
C LEU A 290 -10.19 7.67 -20.61
N ILE A 291 -11.34 7.77 -21.29
CA ILE A 291 -11.90 6.65 -22.07
C ILE A 291 -11.07 6.25 -23.29
N GLN A 292 -10.09 7.08 -23.68
CA GLN A 292 -9.13 6.74 -24.73
C GLN A 292 -8.16 5.64 -24.29
N LEU A 293 -8.04 5.40 -22.99
CA LEU A 293 -7.23 4.33 -22.38
C LEU A 293 -7.96 2.98 -22.46
N THR A 294 -8.23 2.53 -23.68
CA THR A 294 -9.05 1.34 -23.98
C THR A 294 -8.48 0.01 -23.45
N SER A 295 -7.21 -0.04 -23.06
CA SER A 295 -6.56 -1.22 -22.45
C SER A 295 -6.84 -1.37 -20.95
N LEU A 296 -7.49 -0.40 -20.29
CA LEU A 296 -7.74 -0.43 -18.86
C LEU A 296 -8.62 -1.63 -18.46
N LYS A 297 -8.12 -2.39 -17.50
CA LYS A 297 -8.80 -3.52 -16.87
C LYS A 297 -9.35 -3.15 -15.49
N GLU A 298 -8.70 -2.23 -14.79
CA GLU A 298 -9.13 -1.75 -13.49
C GLU A 298 -9.18 -0.24 -13.44
N LEU A 299 -10.33 0.29 -13.00
CA LEU A 299 -10.53 1.73 -12.82
C LEU A 299 -11.17 2.00 -11.46
N ARG A 300 -10.59 2.94 -10.71
CA ARG A 300 -11.18 3.53 -9.52
C ARG A 300 -11.18 5.04 -9.67
N CYS A 301 -12.35 5.66 -9.60
CA CYS A 301 -12.47 7.12 -9.70
C CYS A 301 -13.81 7.63 -9.15
N SER A 302 -13.89 8.94 -9.00
CA SER A 302 -15.14 9.67 -8.76
C SER A 302 -15.49 10.50 -9.99
N PHE A 303 -16.76 10.84 -10.15
CA PHE A 303 -17.25 11.67 -11.25
C PHE A 303 -18.16 12.79 -10.74
N ASP A 304 -18.03 13.97 -11.33
CA ASP A 304 -18.85 15.15 -10.98
C ASP A 304 -20.31 15.00 -11.47
N ASP A 305 -20.52 14.25 -12.56
CA ASP A 305 -21.80 14.11 -13.23
C ASP A 305 -21.99 12.68 -13.75
N ALA A 306 -23.23 12.19 -13.70
CA ALA A 306 -23.61 10.88 -14.23
C ALA A 306 -23.27 10.69 -15.71
N ARG A 307 -23.30 11.74 -16.53
CA ARG A 307 -22.88 11.70 -17.95
C ARG A 307 -21.45 11.19 -18.11
N CYS A 308 -20.56 11.47 -17.16
CA CYS A 308 -19.18 10.99 -17.20
C CYS A 308 -19.10 9.47 -16.97
N ILE A 309 -20.01 8.94 -16.15
CA ILE A 309 -20.14 7.49 -15.89
C ILE A 309 -20.57 6.77 -17.16
N ASP A 310 -21.49 7.36 -17.93
CA ASP A 310 -21.98 6.76 -19.17
C ASP A 310 -20.86 6.62 -20.22
N LEU A 311 -19.89 7.54 -20.25
CA LEU A 311 -18.71 7.43 -21.12
C LEU A 311 -17.89 6.16 -20.84
N LEU A 312 -17.91 5.62 -19.62
CA LEU A 312 -17.17 4.40 -19.29
C LEU A 312 -17.67 3.16 -20.03
N THR A 313 -18.83 3.24 -20.70
CA THR A 313 -19.33 2.16 -21.55
C THR A 313 -18.38 1.82 -22.71
N ASP A 314 -17.51 2.76 -23.09
CA ASP A 314 -16.48 2.56 -24.13
C ASP A 314 -15.28 1.73 -23.64
N LEU A 315 -15.07 1.63 -22.32
CA LEU A 315 -13.99 0.85 -21.71
C LEU A 315 -14.39 -0.63 -21.56
N THR A 316 -14.55 -1.30 -22.71
CA THR A 316 -15.06 -2.68 -22.79
C THR A 316 -14.12 -3.75 -22.22
N GLU A 317 -12.84 -3.42 -22.03
CA GLU A 317 -11.82 -4.28 -21.42
C GLU A 317 -11.85 -4.30 -19.87
N LEU A 318 -12.68 -3.46 -19.25
CA LEU A 318 -12.76 -3.38 -17.78
C LEU A 318 -13.20 -4.70 -17.16
N GLU A 319 -12.41 -5.15 -16.19
CA GLU A 319 -12.67 -6.28 -15.31
C GLU A 319 -13.04 -5.85 -13.88
N GLY A 320 -12.55 -4.69 -13.43
CA GLY A 320 -12.84 -4.14 -12.12
C GLY A 320 -13.15 -2.65 -12.19
N LEU A 321 -14.28 -2.25 -11.64
CA LEU A 321 -14.69 -0.85 -11.61
C LEU A 321 -15.13 -0.45 -10.20
N TYR A 322 -14.53 0.60 -9.67
CA TYR A 322 -14.93 1.25 -8.42
C TYR A 322 -15.35 2.68 -8.71
N ILE A 323 -16.61 3.02 -8.45
CA ILE A 323 -17.15 4.36 -8.66
C ILE A 323 -17.65 4.90 -7.32
N MET A 324 -17.24 6.12 -6.99
CA MET A 324 -17.90 6.91 -5.95
C MET A 324 -18.98 7.77 -6.58
N LEU A 325 -20.24 7.43 -6.32
CA LEU A 325 -21.36 8.30 -6.67
C LEU A 325 -21.56 9.29 -5.53
N GLY A 326 -21.80 10.56 -5.85
CA GLY A 326 -22.21 11.55 -4.86
C GLY A 326 -23.53 11.18 -4.17
N ARG A 327 -23.99 12.03 -3.25
CA ARG A 327 -25.20 11.78 -2.43
C ARG A 327 -26.52 11.73 -3.22
N SER A 328 -26.53 12.00 -4.52
CA SER A 328 -27.72 11.85 -5.36
C SER A 328 -27.76 10.45 -5.98
N ALA A 329 -28.95 9.88 -6.19
CA ALA A 329 -29.13 8.62 -6.93
C ALA A 329 -28.72 8.70 -8.42
N ALA A 330 -28.09 9.81 -8.84
CA ALA A 330 -27.54 10.03 -10.16
C ALA A 330 -26.44 8.98 -10.44
N GLY A 331 -26.45 8.40 -11.63
CA GLY A 331 -25.51 7.35 -12.01
C GLY A 331 -26.10 5.94 -12.01
N SER A 332 -27.27 5.70 -11.39
CA SER A 332 -27.87 4.35 -11.36
C SER A 332 -28.18 3.83 -12.77
N LYS A 333 -28.71 4.68 -13.65
CA LYS A 333 -29.03 4.32 -15.03
C LYS A 333 -27.75 4.06 -15.84
N GLU A 334 -26.75 4.89 -15.62
CA GLU A 334 -25.45 4.86 -16.30
C GLU A 334 -24.66 3.62 -15.86
N CYS A 335 -24.70 3.25 -14.58
CA CYS A 335 -24.17 1.97 -14.11
C CYS A 335 -24.86 0.76 -14.78
N LEU A 336 -26.17 0.81 -15.04
CA LEU A 336 -26.84 -0.25 -15.81
C LEU A 336 -26.35 -0.28 -17.27
N ASN A 337 -26.01 0.86 -17.87
CA ASN A 337 -25.40 0.90 -19.20
C ASN A 337 -24.00 0.28 -19.20
N ILE A 338 -23.17 0.57 -18.19
CA ILE A 338 -21.87 -0.09 -18.00
C ILE A 338 -22.04 -1.60 -17.93
N LEU A 339 -23.01 -2.10 -17.15
CA LEU A 339 -23.26 -3.55 -17.07
C LEU A 339 -23.67 -4.17 -18.42
N ARG A 340 -24.28 -3.40 -19.33
CA ARG A 340 -24.61 -3.86 -20.69
C ARG A 340 -23.37 -3.93 -21.59
N SER A 341 -22.53 -2.90 -21.53
CA SER A 341 -21.40 -2.74 -22.46
C SER A 341 -20.14 -3.48 -22.00
N CYS A 342 -19.78 -3.40 -20.71
CA CYS A 342 -18.55 -3.95 -20.15
C CYS A 342 -18.74 -5.42 -19.75
N GLN A 343 -18.83 -6.31 -20.74
CA GLN A 343 -19.12 -7.73 -20.50
C GLN A 343 -17.99 -8.49 -19.78
N LYS A 344 -16.74 -7.97 -19.84
CA LYS A 344 -15.59 -8.55 -19.11
C LYS A 344 -15.60 -8.22 -17.62
N LEU A 345 -16.50 -7.34 -17.16
CA LEU A 345 -16.54 -6.87 -15.79
C LEU A 345 -16.77 -8.04 -14.82
N LYS A 346 -15.87 -8.20 -13.85
CA LYS A 346 -15.94 -9.22 -12.80
C LYS A 346 -16.36 -8.61 -11.47
N ARG A 347 -15.96 -7.36 -11.23
CA ARG A 347 -16.23 -6.62 -10.00
C ARG A 347 -16.77 -5.22 -10.31
N LEU A 348 -17.89 -4.87 -9.69
CA LEU A 348 -18.43 -3.52 -9.67
C LEU A 348 -18.62 -3.09 -8.23
N HIS A 349 -17.89 -2.07 -7.80
CA HIS A 349 -18.07 -1.43 -6.50
C HIS A 349 -18.70 -0.06 -6.73
N ILE A 350 -19.87 0.15 -6.12
CA ILE A 350 -20.55 1.43 -6.11
C ILE A 350 -20.59 1.93 -4.67
N ASN A 351 -19.90 3.04 -4.40
CA ASN A 351 -19.98 3.70 -3.10
C ASN A 351 -21.22 4.60 -3.05
N SER A 352 -22.39 3.96 -2.96
CA SER A 352 -23.69 4.59 -2.81
C SER A 352 -24.69 3.58 -2.26
N ASN A 353 -25.78 4.08 -1.68
CA ASN A 353 -26.90 3.26 -1.25
C ASN A 353 -27.67 2.77 -2.48
N LEU A 354 -27.33 1.56 -2.96
CA LEU A 354 -28.04 0.95 -4.07
C LEU A 354 -29.46 0.58 -3.62
N SER A 355 -30.46 0.99 -4.41
CA SER A 355 -31.84 0.58 -4.14
C SER A 355 -32.07 -0.88 -4.53
N ILE A 356 -33.08 -1.50 -3.91
CA ILE A 356 -33.57 -2.84 -4.31
C ILE A 356 -33.99 -2.85 -5.78
N GLU A 357 -34.57 -1.74 -6.25
CA GLU A 357 -34.97 -1.55 -7.65
C GLU A 357 -33.77 -1.59 -8.59
N PHE A 358 -32.67 -0.90 -8.25
CA PHE A 358 -31.42 -0.98 -9.03
C PHE A 358 -30.91 -2.42 -9.10
N THR A 359 -30.87 -3.12 -7.96
CA THR A 359 -30.37 -4.49 -7.90
C THR A 359 -31.18 -5.44 -8.79
N SER A 360 -32.51 -5.27 -8.79
CA SER A 360 -33.41 -6.05 -9.64
C SER A 360 -33.15 -5.79 -11.13
N LYS A 361 -33.05 -4.51 -11.53
CA LYS A 361 -32.73 -4.11 -12.92
C LYS A 361 -31.34 -4.57 -13.35
N ALA A 362 -30.35 -4.51 -12.45
CA ALA A 362 -29.00 -5.00 -12.72
C ALA A 362 -29.01 -6.51 -12.99
N LEU A 363 -29.75 -7.29 -12.20
CA LEU A 363 -29.90 -8.73 -12.42
C LEU A 363 -30.56 -9.03 -13.78
N GLU A 364 -31.59 -8.29 -14.16
CA GLU A 364 -32.23 -8.42 -15.47
C GLU A 364 -31.26 -8.13 -16.63
N VAL A 365 -30.45 -7.07 -16.50
CA VAL A 365 -29.41 -6.75 -17.48
C VAL A 365 -28.39 -7.88 -17.57
N LEU A 366 -27.84 -8.31 -16.43
CA LEU A 366 -26.80 -9.34 -16.37
C LEU A 366 -27.26 -10.67 -16.96
N ARG A 367 -28.53 -11.07 -16.76
CA ARG A 367 -29.12 -12.26 -17.38
C ARG A 367 -29.15 -12.21 -18.91
N LYS A 368 -29.24 -11.01 -19.50
CA LYS A 368 -29.30 -10.83 -20.95
C LYS A 368 -27.92 -10.80 -21.61
N VAL A 369 -26.91 -10.29 -20.89
CA VAL A 369 -25.59 -9.99 -21.48
C VAL A 369 -24.49 -10.94 -21.05
N ARG A 370 -24.74 -11.82 -20.06
CA ARG A 370 -23.74 -12.79 -19.58
C ARG A 370 -24.17 -14.22 -19.83
N THR A 371 -23.16 -15.06 -20.07
CA THR A 371 -23.30 -16.51 -20.27
C THR A 371 -22.72 -17.23 -19.04
N PRO A 372 -23.53 -17.81 -18.14
CA PRO A 372 -23.06 -18.43 -16.91
C PRO A 372 -22.00 -19.53 -17.11
N GLU A 373 -22.03 -20.22 -18.25
CA GLU A 373 -21.10 -21.30 -18.59
C GLU A 373 -19.69 -20.76 -18.94
N LYS A 374 -19.61 -19.50 -19.38
CA LYS A 374 -18.35 -18.87 -19.81
C LYS A 374 -17.81 -17.87 -18.79
N GLN A 375 -18.67 -17.32 -17.94
CA GLN A 375 -18.34 -16.21 -17.06
C GLN A 375 -18.75 -16.52 -15.63
N LYS A 376 -17.82 -16.30 -14.70
CA LYS A 376 -18.16 -16.31 -13.27
C LYS A 376 -19.19 -15.20 -12.96
N PRO A 377 -20.01 -15.40 -11.91
CA PRO A 377 -20.93 -14.36 -11.44
C PRO A 377 -20.20 -13.04 -11.18
N LEU A 378 -20.83 -11.93 -11.59
CA LEU A 378 -20.32 -10.60 -11.27
C LEU A 378 -20.46 -10.36 -9.75
N GLN A 379 -19.39 -9.87 -9.14
CA GLN A 379 -19.39 -9.43 -7.75
C GLN A 379 -19.81 -7.96 -7.69
N LEU A 380 -20.99 -7.70 -7.15
CA LEU A 380 -21.50 -6.35 -6.92
C LEU A 380 -21.29 -6.00 -5.45
N TYR A 381 -20.50 -4.96 -5.20
CA TYR A 381 -20.27 -4.40 -3.88
C TYR A 381 -20.96 -3.04 -3.80
N SER A 382 -21.79 -2.87 -2.77
CA SER A 382 -22.38 -1.58 -2.42
C SER A 382 -21.92 -1.25 -1.02
N THR A 383 -21.22 -0.12 -0.89
CA THR A 383 -20.96 0.47 0.41
C THR A 383 -21.90 1.64 0.55
N GLY A 384 -22.89 1.51 1.43
CA GLY A 384 -23.52 2.69 2.02
C GLY A 384 -22.52 3.37 2.93
N LEU A 385 -22.60 4.69 3.06
CA LEU A 385 -21.87 5.43 4.10
C LEU A 385 -22.34 4.95 5.49
N MET A 386 -21.76 3.87 5.99
CA MET A 386 -21.61 3.63 7.42
C MET A 386 -20.36 4.41 7.83
N HIS A 387 -20.56 5.67 8.24
CA HIS A 387 -19.64 6.46 9.05
C HIS A 387 -18.15 6.42 8.64
N LEU A 388 -17.74 7.39 7.80
CA LEU A 388 -16.44 8.01 8.02
C LEU A 388 -16.67 9.05 9.12
N CYS A 389 -16.19 8.75 10.32
CA CYS A 389 -16.23 9.64 11.48
C CYS A 389 -15.66 11.03 11.18
#